data_AF-A0A0L1KU83-F1
#
_entry.id   AF-A0A0L1KU83-F1
#
_cell.length_a   1.000
_cell.length_b   1.000
_cell.length_c   1.000
_cell.angle_alpha   90.00
_cell.angle_beta   90.00
_cell.angle_gamma   90.00
#
_symmetry.space_group_name_H-M   'P 1'
#
loop_
_entity.id
_entity.type
_entity.pdbx_description
1 polymer ?
#
loop_
_entity_poly.entity_id
_entity_poly.type
_entity_poly.pdbx_seq_one_letter_code
_entity_poly.pdbx_strand_id
1 'polypeptide(L)'
;MEIPPIFIPSKGRWKRKRTTWSLLLHEGIPCTLVVEPLELHAYQQVVEESMRISDQASKIDVVALPLDDQGICYSRNHILLTLAPPSSWFWMIDDDIYSFSAVKRSTREQVNISISKALRIANPRDATNIDPKTCIIGLEYSQFMHRLVPREKFYMKNSYANICVCINRGLFPKTSLDIQYRFPVREDYDLCMQIIAHGGVVFRYQCVGFTAPGMGTTLGGMTAFYENQKDLIRQCNSVMIAFWGDNICTEIVKGKTGGKTPRVRFDLKIHWQRLGKVAQQSLSTGRNYMEVMNQLNAKEALSLLTRPSNCSSSYLYVFNFPQLLSCTFSLSYLFDLVQSTTESRNAENEIIYGDSKD
;
A
#
# COMPACT_ATOMS: atom_id res chain seq x y z
N MET A 1 -7.08 -18.11 20.62
CA MET A 1 -6.84 -16.66 20.71
C MET A 1 -7.86 -15.95 19.86
N GLU A 2 -8.32 -14.80 20.33
CA GLU A 2 -9.25 -13.94 19.60
C GLU A 2 -8.58 -13.37 18.35
N ILE A 3 -9.34 -13.29 17.25
CA ILE A 3 -8.87 -12.69 16.00
C ILE A 3 -9.10 -11.17 16.14
N PRO A 4 -8.09 -10.32 15.94
CA PRO A 4 -8.26 -8.86 15.98
C PRO A 4 -9.32 -8.37 14.97
N PRO A 5 -9.88 -7.15 15.15
CA PRO A 5 -10.84 -6.58 14.21
C PRO A 5 -10.35 -6.62 12.76
N ILE A 6 -11.25 -6.90 11.81
CA ILE A 6 -10.92 -7.06 10.39
C ILE A 6 -11.61 -5.95 9.59
N PHE A 7 -10.83 -5.20 8.82
CA PHE A 7 -11.31 -4.20 7.87
C PHE A 7 -10.99 -4.63 6.45
N ILE A 8 -11.97 -4.47 5.55
CA ILE A 8 -11.85 -4.86 4.14
C ILE A 8 -12.22 -3.67 3.26
N PRO A 9 -11.24 -2.98 2.63
CA PRO A 9 -11.54 -2.00 1.60
C PRO A 9 -12.11 -2.71 0.37
N SER A 10 -13.26 -2.26 -0.14
CA SER A 10 -13.93 -2.91 -1.28
C SER A 10 -14.58 -1.90 -2.21
N LYS A 11 -14.46 -2.14 -3.53
CA LYS A 11 -15.06 -1.33 -4.59
C LYS A 11 -15.45 -2.17 -5.79
N GLY A 12 -16.69 -2.06 -6.26
CA GLY A 12 -17.20 -2.67 -7.48
C GLY A 12 -17.32 -4.19 -7.42
N ARG A 13 -17.33 -4.77 -6.21
CA ARG A 13 -17.31 -6.24 -6.03
C ARG A 13 -18.52 -6.80 -5.28
N TRP A 14 -19.54 -6.00 -4.97
CA TRP A 14 -20.75 -6.45 -4.26
C TRP A 14 -21.51 -7.58 -4.98
N LYS A 15 -21.48 -7.64 -6.33
CA LYS A 15 -22.11 -8.72 -7.10
C LYS A 15 -21.34 -10.05 -7.07
N ARG A 16 -20.11 -10.09 -6.54
CA ARG A 16 -19.27 -11.29 -6.57
C ARG A 16 -19.67 -12.24 -5.45
N LYS A 17 -19.93 -13.50 -5.83
CA LYS A 17 -20.28 -14.57 -4.89
C LYS A 17 -19.12 -15.02 -3.99
N ARG A 18 -17.88 -14.88 -4.47
CA ARG A 18 -16.67 -15.31 -3.75
C ARG A 18 -15.75 -14.12 -3.54
N THR A 19 -15.79 -13.60 -2.33
CA THR A 19 -14.99 -12.48 -1.82
C THR A 19 -14.37 -12.87 -0.49
N THR A 20 -13.41 -12.09 -0.02
CA THR A 20 -12.79 -12.34 1.29
C THR A 20 -13.80 -12.27 2.43
N TRP A 21 -14.75 -11.34 2.39
CA TRP A 21 -15.79 -11.23 3.40
C TRP A 21 -16.75 -12.43 3.38
N SER A 22 -17.02 -13.04 2.22
CA SER A 22 -17.83 -14.26 2.16
C SER A 22 -17.15 -15.44 2.86
N LEU A 23 -15.80 -15.51 2.84
CA LEU A 23 -15.04 -16.51 3.59
C LEU A 23 -15.16 -16.30 5.10
N LEU A 24 -15.14 -15.03 5.54
CA LEU A 24 -15.29 -14.67 6.95
C LEU A 24 -16.71 -14.96 7.46
N LEU A 25 -17.74 -14.59 6.69
CA LEU A 25 -19.14 -14.89 7.01
C LEU A 25 -19.38 -16.40 7.17
N HIS A 26 -18.85 -17.21 6.25
CA HIS A 26 -18.97 -18.68 6.33
C HIS A 26 -18.34 -19.26 7.61
N GLU A 27 -17.32 -18.61 8.16
CA GLU A 27 -16.62 -19.04 9.39
C GLU A 27 -17.08 -18.31 10.65
N GLY A 28 -18.13 -17.50 10.56
CA GLY A 28 -18.65 -16.79 11.73
C GLY A 28 -17.72 -15.69 12.25
N ILE A 29 -16.83 -15.14 11.40
CA ILE A 29 -15.85 -14.13 11.81
C ILE A 29 -16.38 -12.72 11.48
N PRO A 30 -16.53 -11.83 12.47
CA PRO A 30 -16.99 -10.48 12.22
C PRO A 30 -15.96 -9.65 11.44
N CYS A 31 -16.43 -8.75 10.59
CA CYS A 31 -15.57 -7.79 9.89
C CYS A 31 -16.34 -6.51 9.52
N THR A 32 -15.59 -5.48 9.14
CA THR A 32 -16.10 -4.21 8.61
C THR A 32 -15.69 -4.06 7.16
N LEU A 33 -16.67 -4.04 6.26
CA LEU A 33 -16.50 -3.64 4.87
C LEU A 33 -16.43 -2.12 4.80
N VAL A 34 -15.38 -1.60 4.16
CA VAL A 34 -15.19 -0.16 3.94
C VAL A 34 -15.33 0.11 2.45
N VAL A 35 -16.43 0.75 2.07
CA VAL A 35 -16.90 0.82 0.68
C VAL A 35 -17.06 2.25 0.20
N GLU A 36 -17.13 2.45 -1.11
CA GLU A 36 -17.42 3.78 -1.67
C GLU A 36 -18.83 4.26 -1.27
N PRO A 37 -19.06 5.58 -1.09
CA PRO A 37 -20.36 6.12 -0.73
C PRO A 37 -21.48 5.68 -1.68
N LEU A 38 -21.22 5.69 -3.00
CA LEU A 38 -22.22 5.31 -4.00
C LEU A 38 -22.55 3.81 -4.01
N GLU A 39 -21.71 2.97 -3.40
CA GLU A 39 -21.91 1.52 -3.35
C GLU A 39 -22.51 1.03 -2.01
N LEU A 40 -22.64 1.92 -1.01
CA LEU A 40 -23.06 1.57 0.35
C LEU A 40 -24.34 0.71 0.38
N HIS A 41 -25.41 1.18 -0.25
CA HIS A 41 -26.69 0.48 -0.25
C HIS A 41 -26.59 -0.90 -0.92
N ALA A 42 -25.85 -1.00 -2.02
CA ALA A 42 -25.70 -2.27 -2.75
C ALA A 42 -24.95 -3.32 -1.91
N TYR A 43 -23.90 -2.90 -1.18
CA TYR A 43 -23.21 -3.79 -0.24
C TYR A 43 -24.09 -4.18 0.95
N GLN A 44 -24.79 -3.23 1.56
CA GLN A 44 -25.69 -3.50 2.68
C GLN A 44 -26.75 -4.55 2.33
N GLN A 45 -27.41 -4.39 1.17
CA GLN A 45 -28.43 -5.33 0.69
C GLN A 45 -27.85 -6.75 0.49
N VAL A 46 -26.67 -6.86 -0.13
CA VAL A 46 -26.04 -8.18 -0.36
C VAL A 46 -25.60 -8.83 0.94
N VAL A 47 -25.06 -8.05 1.87
CA VAL A 47 -24.65 -8.53 3.20
C VAL A 47 -25.86 -9.01 3.98
N GLU A 48 -26.97 -8.25 4.00
CA GLU A 48 -28.21 -8.63 4.67
C GLU A 48 -28.79 -9.95 4.11
N GLU A 49 -28.90 -10.08 2.80
CA GLU A 49 -29.39 -11.33 2.20
C GLU A 49 -28.44 -12.51 2.46
N SER A 50 -27.12 -12.27 2.44
CA SER A 50 -26.13 -13.31 2.76
C SER A 50 -26.20 -13.77 4.21
N MET A 51 -26.44 -12.84 5.15
CA MET A 51 -26.64 -13.16 6.56
C MET A 51 -27.96 -13.89 6.81
N ARG A 52 -29.04 -13.58 6.06
CA ARG A 52 -30.32 -14.31 6.16
C ARG A 52 -30.19 -15.78 5.75
N ILE A 53 -29.31 -16.07 4.79
CA ILE A 53 -29.04 -17.43 4.31
C ILE A 53 -28.04 -18.16 5.22
N SER A 54 -27.15 -17.42 5.87
CA SER A 54 -26.14 -18.01 6.76
C SER A 54 -26.74 -18.28 8.14
N ASP A 55 -26.64 -19.51 8.62
CA ASP A 55 -26.99 -19.86 10.02
C ASP A 55 -25.95 -19.31 11.04
N GLN A 56 -25.05 -18.42 10.58
CA GLN A 56 -24.00 -17.80 11.39
C GLN A 56 -24.45 -16.43 11.88
N ALA A 57 -24.42 -16.22 13.20
CA ALA A 57 -24.74 -14.92 13.82
C ALA A 57 -23.62 -13.87 13.71
N SER A 58 -22.64 -14.04 12.81
CA SER A 58 -21.50 -13.15 12.72
C SER A 58 -21.86 -11.81 12.08
N LYS A 59 -21.56 -10.72 12.80
CA LYS A 59 -21.84 -9.35 12.39
C LYS A 59 -20.86 -8.89 11.31
N ILE A 60 -21.38 -8.61 10.12
CA ILE A 60 -20.66 -7.92 9.05
C ILE A 60 -21.16 -6.47 9.03
N ASP A 61 -20.31 -5.53 9.39
CA ASP A 61 -20.61 -4.10 9.32
C ASP A 61 -20.23 -3.56 7.94
N VAL A 62 -21.02 -2.62 7.40
CA VAL A 62 -20.71 -1.92 6.13
C VAL A 62 -20.64 -0.42 6.41
N VAL A 63 -19.48 0.17 6.16
CA VAL A 63 -19.19 1.59 6.39
C VAL A 63 -18.80 2.24 5.07
N ALA A 64 -19.39 3.39 4.78
CA ALA A 64 -19.00 4.20 3.64
C ALA A 64 -17.75 5.03 3.93
N LEU A 65 -16.88 5.17 2.93
CA LEU A 65 -15.85 6.19 2.89
C LEU A 65 -16.48 7.59 2.86
N PRO A 66 -15.71 8.66 3.19
CA PRO A 66 -16.23 10.02 3.10
C PRO A 66 -16.37 10.55 1.66
N LEU A 67 -15.58 10.01 0.72
CA LEU A 67 -15.51 10.46 -0.67
C LEU A 67 -15.42 9.23 -1.58
N ASP A 68 -15.94 9.35 -2.81
CA ASP A 68 -15.85 8.31 -3.84
C ASP A 68 -14.61 8.49 -4.72
N ASP A 69 -14.19 7.41 -5.39
CA ASP A 69 -13.19 7.39 -6.46
C ASP A 69 -11.80 7.90 -6.05
N GLN A 70 -11.47 7.84 -4.76
CA GLN A 70 -10.18 8.31 -4.22
C GLN A 70 -9.07 7.24 -4.25
N GLY A 71 -9.40 6.02 -4.67
CA GLY A 71 -8.45 4.91 -4.79
C GLY A 71 -8.11 4.20 -3.48
N ILE A 72 -7.35 3.11 -3.59
CA ILE A 72 -7.08 2.19 -2.47
C ILE A 72 -6.28 2.86 -1.33
N CYS A 73 -5.35 3.74 -1.67
CA CYS A 73 -4.53 4.47 -0.70
C CYS A 73 -5.40 5.28 0.27
N TYR A 74 -6.40 6.00 -0.26
CA TYR A 74 -7.35 6.76 0.55
C TYR A 74 -8.17 5.86 1.48
N SER A 75 -8.72 4.76 0.94
CA SER A 75 -9.51 3.82 1.74
C SER A 75 -8.71 3.23 2.90
N ARG A 76 -7.46 2.82 2.63
CA ARG A 76 -6.56 2.28 3.66
C ARG A 76 -6.16 3.33 4.69
N ASN A 77 -5.93 4.58 4.29
CA ASN A 77 -5.70 5.68 5.24
C ASN A 77 -6.93 5.97 6.11
N HIS A 78 -8.14 5.94 5.53
CA HIS A 78 -9.35 6.11 6.32
C HIS A 78 -9.48 5.02 7.40
N ILE A 79 -9.21 3.76 7.04
CA ILE A 79 -9.13 2.67 8.01
C ILE A 79 -8.06 2.94 9.06
N LEU A 80 -6.82 3.18 8.63
CA LEU A 80 -5.65 3.32 9.51
C LEU A 80 -5.79 4.49 10.51
N LEU A 81 -6.30 5.63 10.03
CA LEU A 81 -6.31 6.88 10.78
C LEU A 81 -7.61 7.10 11.57
N THR A 82 -8.75 6.64 11.03
CA THR A 82 -10.08 6.99 11.57
C THR A 82 -10.81 5.81 12.19
N LEU A 83 -10.84 4.64 11.54
CA LEU A 83 -11.69 3.52 11.98
C LEU A 83 -10.98 2.55 12.92
N ALA A 84 -9.72 2.26 12.65
CA ALA A 84 -8.97 1.26 13.39
C ALA A 84 -8.56 1.77 14.78
N PRO A 85 -8.58 0.89 15.80
CA PRO A 85 -8.20 1.28 17.15
C PRO A 85 -6.71 1.71 17.18
N PRO A 86 -6.38 2.87 17.75
CA PRO A 86 -5.04 3.45 17.67
C PRO A 86 -3.97 2.68 18.44
N SER A 87 -4.34 1.83 19.40
CA SER A 87 -3.41 1.11 20.29
C SER A 87 -3.72 -0.38 20.36
N SER A 88 -4.25 -0.94 19.28
CA SER A 88 -4.56 -2.36 19.20
C SER A 88 -4.24 -2.91 17.81
N TRP A 89 -4.05 -4.22 17.75
CA TRP A 89 -3.91 -4.94 16.50
C TRP A 89 -5.23 -4.92 15.73
N PHE A 90 -5.17 -4.82 14.42
CA PHE A 90 -6.30 -5.01 13.52
C PHE A 90 -5.79 -5.56 12.18
N TRP A 91 -6.62 -6.37 11.52
CA TRP A 91 -6.35 -6.83 10.17
C TRP A 91 -6.93 -5.86 9.14
N MET A 92 -6.15 -5.58 8.12
CA MET A 92 -6.58 -4.95 6.88
C MET A 92 -6.37 -5.97 5.76
N ILE A 93 -7.45 -6.40 5.11
CA ILE A 93 -7.44 -7.49 4.14
C ILE A 93 -8.15 -7.05 2.86
N ASP A 94 -7.52 -7.18 1.69
CA ASP A 94 -8.22 -6.89 0.43
C ASP A 94 -9.40 -7.84 0.22
N ASP A 95 -10.37 -7.41 -0.58
CA ASP A 95 -11.67 -8.06 -0.76
C ASP A 95 -11.67 -9.26 -1.74
N ASP A 96 -10.57 -9.52 -2.43
CA ASP A 96 -10.47 -10.50 -3.51
C ASP A 96 -9.57 -11.72 -3.21
N ILE A 97 -9.23 -11.97 -1.94
CA ILE A 97 -8.64 -13.25 -1.51
C ILE A 97 -9.70 -14.36 -1.61
N TYR A 98 -9.33 -15.48 -2.25
CA TYR A 98 -10.24 -16.62 -2.45
C TYR A 98 -9.87 -17.88 -1.66
N SER A 99 -8.64 -18.03 -1.19
CA SER A 99 -8.25 -19.16 -0.34
C SER A 99 -7.01 -18.86 0.50
N PHE A 100 -6.85 -19.64 1.58
CA PHE A 100 -5.67 -19.61 2.44
C PHE A 100 -4.96 -20.96 2.39
N SER A 101 -3.66 -20.94 2.62
CA SER A 101 -2.80 -22.11 2.63
C SER A 101 -1.80 -22.05 3.78
N ALA A 102 -1.36 -23.22 4.24
CA ALA A 102 -0.23 -23.36 5.15
C ALA A 102 0.75 -24.41 4.63
N VAL A 103 2.03 -24.28 4.96
CA VAL A 103 3.06 -25.28 4.69
C VAL A 103 3.23 -26.18 5.90
N LYS A 104 3.04 -27.50 5.74
CA LYS A 104 3.37 -28.50 6.79
C LYS A 104 4.88 -28.51 7.04
N ARG A 105 5.29 -28.34 8.30
CA ARG A 105 6.71 -28.27 8.69
C ARG A 105 7.51 -29.52 8.33
N SER A 106 6.93 -30.70 8.49
CA SER A 106 7.60 -31.99 8.24
C SER A 106 7.78 -32.28 6.75
N THR A 107 6.74 -32.06 5.94
CA THR A 107 6.70 -32.51 4.55
C THR A 107 6.92 -31.40 3.52
N ARG A 108 6.86 -30.12 3.93
CA ARG A 108 6.79 -28.94 3.02
C ARG A 108 5.60 -28.97 2.06
N GLU A 109 4.62 -29.82 2.34
CA GLU A 109 3.38 -29.87 1.60
C GLU A 109 2.55 -28.63 1.93
N GLN A 110 2.11 -27.93 0.90
CA GLN A 110 1.16 -26.86 1.03
C GLN A 110 -0.25 -27.46 1.11
N VAL A 111 -1.00 -27.08 2.14
CA VAL A 111 -2.38 -27.51 2.33
C VAL A 111 -3.30 -26.31 2.45
N ASN A 112 -4.51 -26.43 1.89
CA ASN A 112 -5.56 -25.45 2.08
C ASN A 112 -5.99 -25.43 3.55
N ILE A 113 -6.22 -24.23 4.08
CA ILE A 113 -6.70 -24.02 5.44
C ILE A 113 -7.82 -22.97 5.44
N SER A 114 -8.58 -22.96 6.53
CA SER A 114 -9.62 -21.95 6.81
C SER A 114 -8.98 -20.57 7.05
N ILE A 115 -9.74 -19.49 6.83
CA ILE A 115 -9.24 -18.13 7.10
C ILE A 115 -9.00 -17.95 8.60
N SER A 116 -9.88 -18.48 9.47
CA SER A 116 -9.70 -18.48 10.92
C SER A 116 -8.36 -19.09 11.33
N LYS A 117 -7.98 -20.22 10.72
CA LYS A 117 -6.73 -20.91 11.02
C LYS A 117 -5.53 -20.11 10.52
N ALA A 118 -5.63 -19.49 9.34
CA ALA A 118 -4.56 -18.67 8.79
C ALA A 118 -4.25 -17.46 9.70
N LEU A 119 -5.29 -16.72 10.09
CA LEU A 119 -5.16 -15.55 10.98
C LEU A 119 -4.65 -15.92 12.37
N ARG A 120 -5.02 -17.11 12.89
CA ARG A 120 -4.51 -17.61 14.19
C ARG A 120 -3.06 -18.08 14.13
N ILE A 121 -2.57 -18.56 12.99
CA ILE A 121 -1.15 -18.90 12.81
C ILE A 121 -0.31 -17.62 12.76
N ALA A 122 -0.78 -16.59 12.05
CA ALA A 122 -0.10 -15.30 11.95
C ALA A 122 -0.43 -14.36 13.12
N ASN A 123 -0.24 -14.88 14.33
CA ASN A 123 -0.65 -14.23 15.54
C ASN A 123 0.28 -13.07 15.93
N PRO A 124 -0.25 -11.86 16.20
CA PRO A 124 0.59 -10.75 16.62
C PRO A 124 1.36 -10.93 17.92
N ARG A 125 0.86 -11.75 18.85
CA ARG A 125 1.59 -12.07 20.08
C ARG A 125 2.88 -12.85 19.79
N ASP A 126 2.84 -13.78 18.83
CA ASP A 126 4.01 -14.57 18.48
C ASP A 126 5.08 -13.70 17.82
N ALA A 127 4.67 -12.81 16.91
CA ALA A 127 5.59 -11.88 16.27
C ALA A 127 6.18 -10.86 17.26
N THR A 128 5.39 -10.34 18.19
CA THR A 128 5.87 -9.40 19.22
C THR A 128 6.76 -10.05 20.27
N ASN A 129 6.55 -11.34 20.58
CA ASN A 129 7.48 -12.11 21.41
C ASN A 129 8.84 -12.32 20.73
N ILE A 130 8.86 -12.42 19.39
CA ILE A 130 10.09 -12.51 18.60
C ILE A 130 10.76 -11.13 18.45
N ASP A 131 9.96 -10.06 18.33
CA ASP A 131 10.45 -8.70 18.22
C ASP A 131 9.41 -7.69 18.74
N PRO A 132 9.63 -7.09 19.93
CA PRO A 132 8.70 -6.13 20.52
C PRO A 132 8.45 -4.89 19.67
N LYS A 133 9.30 -4.62 18.65
CA LYS A 133 9.13 -3.51 17.71
C LYS A 133 8.27 -3.85 16.50
N THR A 134 7.67 -5.04 16.45
CA THR A 134 6.81 -5.45 15.34
C THR A 134 5.57 -4.57 15.25
N CYS A 135 5.44 -3.83 14.15
CA CYS A 135 4.33 -2.92 13.87
C CYS A 135 3.34 -3.49 12.85
N ILE A 136 3.85 -4.26 11.89
CA ILE A 136 3.08 -4.84 10.78
C ILE A 136 3.42 -6.32 10.66
N ILE A 137 2.39 -7.12 10.47
CA ILE A 137 2.48 -8.55 10.17
C ILE A 137 1.81 -8.79 8.82
N GLY A 138 2.45 -9.50 7.92
CA GLY A 138 1.87 -9.90 6.64
C GLY A 138 1.82 -11.41 6.47
N LEU A 139 0.86 -11.86 5.67
CA LEU A 139 0.89 -13.20 5.08
C LEU A 139 1.66 -13.19 3.75
N GLU A 140 2.11 -14.34 3.28
CA GLU A 140 2.75 -14.49 1.96
C GLU A 140 1.73 -14.87 0.89
N TYR A 141 2.01 -14.62 -0.39
CA TYR A 141 1.21 -15.23 -1.44
C TYR A 141 1.46 -16.74 -1.49
N SER A 142 0.40 -17.52 -1.65
CA SER A 142 0.47 -18.98 -1.80
C SER A 142 1.51 -19.44 -2.83
N GLN A 143 1.62 -18.78 -3.99
CA GLN A 143 2.64 -19.16 -4.99
C GLN A 143 4.09 -18.87 -4.57
N PHE A 144 4.29 -17.98 -3.59
CA PHE A 144 5.60 -17.60 -3.04
C PHE A 144 5.85 -18.17 -1.64
N MET A 145 4.91 -18.94 -1.08
CA MET A 145 5.11 -19.76 0.11
C MET A 145 6.13 -20.86 -0.23
N HIS A 146 7.41 -20.49 -0.21
CA HIS A 146 8.44 -21.29 -0.84
C HIS A 146 9.00 -22.38 0.06
N ARG A 147 9.15 -23.53 -0.60
CA ARG A 147 9.98 -24.71 -0.34
C ARG A 147 11.48 -24.42 -0.08
N LEU A 148 11.92 -23.17 -0.17
CA LEU A 148 13.33 -22.73 -0.14
C LEU A 148 13.76 -22.08 1.18
N VAL A 149 12.81 -21.80 2.09
CA VAL A 149 13.20 -21.26 3.39
C VAL A 149 13.85 -22.37 4.21
N PRO A 150 15.02 -22.13 4.85
CA PRO A 150 15.59 -23.07 5.80
C PRO A 150 14.52 -23.53 6.79
N ARG A 151 14.54 -24.80 7.22
CA ARG A 151 13.54 -25.41 8.13
C ARG A 151 13.27 -24.61 9.41
N GLU A 152 14.14 -23.67 9.72
CA GLU A 152 14.19 -22.90 10.96
C GLU A 152 13.61 -21.49 10.83
N LYS A 153 13.39 -20.98 9.61
CA LYS A 153 12.79 -19.66 9.41
C LYS A 153 11.42 -19.81 8.75
N PHE A 154 10.38 -19.42 9.47
CA PHE A 154 9.00 -19.40 8.95
C PHE A 154 8.52 -17.98 8.63
N TYR A 155 9.43 -17.03 8.71
CA TYR A 155 9.14 -15.61 8.55
C TYR A 155 10.32 -14.85 7.96
N MET A 156 10.02 -13.67 7.44
CA MET A 156 10.97 -12.66 7.01
C MET A 156 10.76 -11.39 7.84
N LYS A 157 11.84 -10.81 8.36
CA LYS A 157 11.81 -9.48 9.00
C LYS A 157 12.20 -8.40 7.99
N ASN A 158 11.62 -7.22 8.16
CA ASN A 158 11.89 -6.00 7.41
C ASN A 158 11.79 -6.20 5.89
N SER A 159 10.68 -6.80 5.45
CA SER A 159 10.31 -6.94 4.04
C SER A 159 8.97 -6.27 3.76
N TYR A 160 8.48 -6.35 2.51
CA TYR A 160 7.09 -6.00 2.22
C TYR A 160 6.11 -6.90 2.97
N ALA A 161 4.94 -6.35 3.28
CA ALA A 161 3.74 -7.03 3.73
C ALA A 161 2.57 -6.37 3.01
N ASN A 162 1.74 -7.14 2.31
CA ASN A 162 0.67 -6.59 1.48
C ASN A 162 -0.56 -7.49 1.42
N ILE A 163 -1.67 -6.93 0.96
CA ILE A 163 -2.99 -7.56 0.77
C ILE A 163 -3.64 -8.08 2.05
N CYS A 164 -2.98 -8.90 2.86
CA CYS A 164 -3.47 -9.42 4.13
C CYS A 164 -2.46 -9.08 5.22
N VAL A 165 -2.70 -7.97 5.92
CA VAL A 165 -1.79 -7.40 6.91
C VAL A 165 -2.48 -7.15 8.25
N CYS A 166 -1.81 -7.46 9.36
CA CYS A 166 -2.20 -7.07 10.70
C CYS A 166 -1.31 -5.91 11.16
N ILE A 167 -1.91 -4.82 11.62
CA ILE A 167 -1.22 -3.57 11.93
C ILE A 167 -1.52 -3.19 13.39
N ASN A 168 -0.52 -2.65 14.09
CA ASN A 168 -0.71 -1.95 15.35
C ASN A 168 -0.11 -0.54 15.27
N ARG A 169 -0.99 0.44 15.08
CA ARG A 169 -0.61 1.85 14.95
C ARG A 169 0.05 2.40 16.22
N GLY A 170 -0.30 1.86 17.38
CA GLY A 170 0.24 2.29 18.67
C GLY A 170 1.71 1.93 18.86
N LEU A 171 2.22 1.01 18.04
CA LEU A 171 3.63 0.62 18.00
C LEU A 171 4.42 1.37 16.93
N PHE A 172 3.76 2.19 16.11
CA PHE A 172 4.47 2.99 15.11
C PHE A 172 5.50 3.88 15.82
N PRO A 173 6.73 3.97 15.29
CA PRO A 173 7.73 4.87 15.86
C PRO A 173 7.16 6.28 15.98
N LYS A 174 7.29 6.89 17.17
CA LYS A 174 6.91 8.28 17.38
C LYS A 174 7.91 9.16 16.63
N THR A 175 7.51 9.68 15.48
CA THR A 175 8.33 10.55 14.65
C THR A 175 7.62 11.89 14.46
N SER A 176 8.31 12.86 13.87
CA SER A 176 7.72 14.13 13.45
C SER A 176 6.81 14.02 12.21
N LEU A 177 6.68 12.83 11.61
CA LEU A 177 5.93 12.59 10.38
C LEU A 177 4.85 11.54 10.60
N ASP A 178 3.64 11.83 10.15
CA ASP A 178 2.54 10.86 10.21
C ASP A 178 2.81 9.71 9.23
N ILE A 179 3.06 8.51 9.78
CA ILE A 179 3.22 7.28 8.99
C ILE A 179 1.86 6.91 8.39
N GLN A 180 1.77 6.94 7.07
CA GLN A 180 0.53 6.71 6.33
C GLN A 180 0.79 6.18 4.92
N TYR A 181 -0.25 5.72 4.22
CA TYR A 181 -0.17 5.37 2.80
C TYR A 181 -0.04 6.66 1.96
N ARG A 182 0.99 6.77 1.11
CA ARG A 182 1.28 8.03 0.37
C ARG A 182 1.12 7.94 -1.14
N PHE A 183 1.28 6.74 -1.71
CA PHE A 183 1.34 6.56 -3.15
C PHE A 183 0.03 5.96 -3.68
N PRO A 184 -0.39 6.23 -4.94
CA PRO A 184 -1.57 5.59 -5.54
C PRO A 184 -1.37 4.10 -5.83
N VAL A 185 -0.11 3.70 -6.05
CA VAL A 185 0.32 2.32 -6.26
C VAL A 185 1.56 2.05 -5.43
N ARG A 186 1.74 0.80 -4.99
CA ARG A 186 2.89 0.39 -4.16
C ARG A 186 2.91 1.10 -2.80
N GLU A 187 1.75 1.56 -2.37
CA GLU A 187 1.49 2.19 -1.08
C GLU A 187 1.82 1.25 0.08
N ASP A 188 1.64 -0.06 -0.12
CA ASP A 188 2.01 -1.12 0.80
C ASP A 188 3.53 -1.20 1.00
N TYR A 189 4.30 -1.06 -0.08
CA TYR A 189 5.77 -1.06 0.01
C TYR A 189 6.24 0.17 0.75
N ASP A 190 5.71 1.33 0.38
CA ASP A 190 6.05 2.59 0.99
C ASP A 190 5.77 2.62 2.49
N LEU A 191 4.60 2.15 2.93
CA LEU A 191 4.27 2.07 4.35
C LEU A 191 5.26 1.16 5.10
N CYS A 192 5.58 -0.01 4.56
CA CYS A 192 6.57 -0.91 5.17
C CYS A 192 7.94 -0.24 5.28
N MET A 193 8.34 0.51 4.26
CA MET A 193 9.61 1.22 4.24
C MET A 193 9.65 2.35 5.28
N GLN A 194 8.57 3.13 5.45
CA GLN A 194 8.46 4.14 6.51
C GLN A 194 8.67 3.52 7.89
N ILE A 195 7.97 2.41 8.18
CA ILE A 195 8.09 1.70 9.45
C ILE A 195 9.54 1.25 9.71
N ILE A 196 10.17 0.62 8.72
CA ILE A 196 11.55 0.12 8.84
C ILE A 196 12.54 1.27 9.00
N ALA A 197 12.38 2.34 8.21
CA ALA A 197 13.25 3.52 8.24
C ALA A 197 13.26 4.20 9.62
N HIS A 198 12.13 4.15 10.33
CA HIS A 198 11.98 4.70 11.67
C HIS A 198 12.24 3.68 12.80
N GLY A 199 12.81 2.52 12.49
CA GLY A 199 13.24 1.53 13.47
C GLY A 199 12.13 0.60 13.99
N GLY A 200 10.93 0.66 13.40
CA GLY A 200 9.91 -0.36 13.56
C GLY A 200 10.24 -1.62 12.77
N VAL A 201 9.52 -2.70 13.05
CA VAL A 201 9.71 -4.00 12.38
C VAL A 201 8.47 -4.39 11.60
N VAL A 202 8.69 -4.82 10.36
CA VAL A 202 7.68 -5.49 9.53
C VAL A 202 7.99 -6.97 9.50
N PHE A 203 7.00 -7.80 9.78
CA PHE A 203 7.14 -9.25 9.87
C PHE A 203 6.28 -9.90 8.81
N ARG A 204 6.82 -10.79 7.96
CA ARG A 204 6.01 -11.53 6.99
C ARG A 204 6.12 -13.02 7.25
N TYR A 205 5.00 -13.68 7.53
CA TYR A 205 4.94 -15.13 7.63
C TYR A 205 5.08 -15.76 6.25
N GLN A 206 5.96 -16.75 6.13
CA GLN A 206 6.19 -17.51 4.90
C GLN A 206 5.59 -18.92 4.96
N CYS A 207 5.12 -19.34 6.14
CA CYS A 207 4.50 -20.65 6.37
C CYS A 207 2.99 -20.66 6.20
N VAL A 208 2.37 -19.48 6.11
CA VAL A 208 0.94 -19.28 5.91
C VAL A 208 0.78 -18.18 4.87
N GLY A 209 -0.21 -18.34 4.02
CA GLY A 209 -0.42 -17.42 2.92
C GLY A 209 -1.80 -17.48 2.33
N PHE A 210 -2.00 -16.62 1.35
CA PHE A 210 -3.28 -16.40 0.70
C PHE A 210 -3.15 -16.46 -0.80
N THR A 211 -4.27 -16.70 -1.47
CA THR A 211 -4.34 -16.70 -2.93
C THR A 211 -5.34 -15.65 -3.38
N ALA A 212 -4.88 -14.75 -4.25
CA ALA A 212 -5.64 -13.65 -4.83
C ALA A 212 -5.44 -13.64 -6.36
N PRO A 213 -6.37 -13.05 -7.14
CA PRO A 213 -6.26 -12.97 -8.59
C PRO A 213 -4.96 -12.31 -9.04
N GLY A 214 -4.57 -12.56 -10.29
CA GLY A 214 -3.50 -11.77 -10.90
C GLY A 214 -3.91 -10.30 -10.96
N MET A 215 -2.94 -9.39 -10.81
CA MET A 215 -3.21 -7.96 -10.95
C MET A 215 -3.86 -7.66 -12.30
N GLY A 216 -4.98 -6.94 -12.26
CA GLY A 216 -5.75 -6.56 -13.46
C GLY A 216 -6.60 -7.68 -14.08
N THR A 217 -6.72 -8.87 -13.48
CA THR A 217 -7.53 -9.95 -14.07
C THR A 217 -8.98 -9.99 -13.57
N THR A 218 -9.35 -9.09 -12.67
CA THR A 218 -10.62 -9.12 -11.93
C THR A 218 -11.31 -7.78 -12.07
N LEU A 219 -12.55 -7.76 -12.56
CA LEU A 219 -13.35 -6.52 -12.59
C LEU A 219 -13.54 -5.94 -11.18
N GLY A 220 -13.53 -4.61 -11.08
CA GLY A 220 -13.58 -3.85 -9.83
C GLY A 220 -12.18 -3.44 -9.33
N GLY A 221 -12.16 -2.71 -8.22
CA GLY A 221 -10.93 -2.19 -7.60
C GLY A 221 -10.04 -1.41 -8.59
N MET A 222 -8.74 -1.74 -8.59
CA MET A 222 -7.70 -1.03 -9.36
C MET A 222 -7.52 -1.52 -10.82
N THR A 223 -8.40 -2.36 -11.34
CA THR A 223 -8.18 -3.01 -12.65
C THR A 223 -8.10 -2.02 -13.81
N ALA A 224 -9.06 -1.09 -13.91
CA ALA A 224 -9.04 -0.04 -14.94
C ALA A 224 -7.79 0.85 -14.83
N PHE A 225 -7.32 1.10 -13.60
CA PHE A 225 -6.09 1.85 -13.36
C PHE A 225 -4.87 1.10 -13.92
N TYR A 226 -4.71 -0.19 -13.61
CA TYR A 226 -3.58 -0.98 -14.12
C TYR A 226 -3.58 -1.16 -15.65
N GLU A 227 -4.75 -1.17 -16.28
CA GLU A 227 -4.87 -1.28 -17.73
C GLU A 227 -4.53 0.02 -18.45
N ASN A 228 -5.02 1.15 -17.92
CA ASN A 228 -5.02 2.43 -18.65
C ASN A 228 -3.95 3.42 -18.17
N GLN A 229 -3.40 3.27 -16.96
CA GLN A 229 -2.54 4.27 -16.31
C GLN A 229 -1.08 3.84 -16.22
N LYS A 230 -0.54 3.21 -17.28
CA LYS A 230 0.84 2.68 -17.29
C LYS A 230 1.90 3.77 -17.08
N ASP A 231 1.72 4.94 -17.69
CA ASP A 231 2.67 6.05 -17.54
C ASP A 231 2.63 6.64 -16.12
N LEU A 232 1.44 6.75 -15.54
CA LEU A 232 1.30 7.18 -14.14
C LEU A 232 1.94 6.17 -13.18
N ILE A 233 1.84 4.87 -13.44
CA ILE A 233 2.54 3.84 -12.65
C ILE A 233 4.07 4.05 -12.71
N ARG A 234 4.62 4.32 -13.91
CA ARG A 234 6.06 4.61 -14.05
C ARG A 234 6.46 5.93 -13.39
N GLN A 235 5.60 6.94 -13.45
CA GLN A 235 5.81 8.20 -12.74
C GLN A 235 5.82 7.96 -11.23
N CYS A 236 4.87 7.19 -10.69
CA CYS A 236 4.86 6.79 -9.27
C CYS A 236 6.14 6.03 -8.89
N ASN A 237 6.61 5.10 -9.74
CA ASN A 237 7.89 4.43 -9.53
C ASN A 237 9.05 5.42 -9.46
N SER A 238 9.09 6.38 -10.39
CA SER A 238 10.15 7.39 -10.46
C SER A 238 10.14 8.29 -9.23
N VAL A 239 8.97 8.73 -8.78
CA VAL A 239 8.82 9.50 -7.54
C VAL A 239 9.26 8.67 -6.33
N MET A 240 8.91 7.39 -6.26
CA MET A 240 9.32 6.52 -5.15
C MET A 240 10.84 6.28 -5.15
N ILE A 241 11.47 6.16 -6.32
CA ILE A 241 12.93 6.05 -6.46
C ILE A 241 13.61 7.35 -6.04
N ALA A 242 13.13 8.49 -6.53
CA ALA A 242 13.63 9.80 -6.12
C ALA A 242 13.47 9.96 -4.60
N PHE A 243 12.31 9.59 -4.04
CA PHE A 243 12.03 9.73 -2.62
C PHE A 243 12.91 8.85 -1.73
N TRP A 244 13.12 7.58 -2.09
CA TRP A 244 13.82 6.60 -1.25
C TRP A 244 15.29 6.40 -1.59
N GLY A 245 15.74 6.91 -2.73
CA GLY A 245 17.08 6.68 -3.28
C GLY A 245 17.13 5.46 -4.20
N ASP A 246 17.89 5.58 -5.29
CA ASP A 246 18.14 4.54 -6.29
C ASP A 246 18.90 3.32 -5.72
N ASN A 247 19.68 3.54 -4.66
CA ASN A 247 20.35 2.51 -3.89
C ASN A 247 19.35 1.65 -3.09
N ILE A 248 18.15 2.16 -2.78
CA ILE A 248 17.08 1.45 -2.05
C ILE A 248 16.00 0.92 -3.00
N CYS A 249 15.62 1.68 -4.02
CA CYS A 249 14.55 1.36 -4.96
C CYS A 249 15.09 1.38 -6.39
N THR A 250 14.86 0.31 -7.14
CA THR A 250 15.22 0.26 -8.57
C THR A 250 14.02 -0.17 -9.41
N GLU A 251 13.74 0.54 -10.50
CA GLU A 251 12.74 0.10 -11.47
C GLU A 251 13.19 -1.22 -12.11
N ILE A 252 12.25 -2.13 -12.25
CA ILE A 252 12.42 -3.41 -12.93
C ILE A 252 11.26 -3.66 -13.87
N VAL A 253 11.54 -4.43 -14.91
CA VAL A 253 10.53 -4.85 -15.88
C VAL A 253 10.22 -6.32 -15.64
N LYS A 254 8.94 -6.63 -15.37
CA LYS A 254 8.45 -8.00 -15.17
C LYS A 254 7.60 -8.45 -16.35
N GLY A 255 7.58 -9.76 -16.56
CA GLY A 255 6.72 -10.41 -17.54
C GLY A 255 7.49 -11.05 -18.70
N LYS A 256 6.76 -11.66 -19.64
CA LYS A 256 7.35 -12.31 -20.81
C LYS A 256 7.38 -11.32 -21.98
N THR A 257 8.57 -11.10 -22.51
CA THR A 257 8.81 -10.30 -23.73
C THR A 257 8.59 -11.09 -25.02
N GLY A 258 8.27 -12.40 -24.93
CA GLY A 258 7.95 -13.26 -26.06
C GLY A 258 6.66 -14.04 -25.85
N GLY A 259 5.73 -13.95 -26.80
CA GLY A 259 4.43 -14.61 -26.82
C GLY A 259 3.39 -13.82 -27.63
N LYS A 260 2.25 -14.45 -27.96
CA LYS A 260 1.16 -13.79 -28.73
C LYS A 260 0.58 -12.55 -28.04
N THR A 261 0.81 -12.39 -26.74
CA THR A 261 0.38 -11.21 -25.98
C THR A 261 1.47 -10.85 -24.98
N PRO A 262 2.42 -9.97 -25.36
CA PRO A 262 3.46 -9.48 -24.46
C PRO A 262 2.79 -8.82 -23.25
N ARG A 263 3.13 -9.29 -22.04
CA ARG A 263 2.64 -8.71 -20.79
C ARG A 263 3.84 -8.14 -20.05
N VAL A 264 4.29 -6.97 -20.50
CA VAL A 264 5.36 -6.22 -19.86
C VAL A 264 4.76 -5.33 -18.77
N ARG A 265 5.29 -5.40 -17.55
CA ARG A 265 4.87 -4.58 -16.41
C ARG A 265 6.07 -3.90 -15.78
N PHE A 266 5.99 -2.59 -15.61
CA PHE A 266 6.93 -1.81 -14.81
C PHE A 266 6.64 -2.02 -13.33
N ASP A 267 7.67 -2.29 -12.55
CA ASP A 267 7.57 -2.60 -11.12
C ASP A 267 8.80 -2.08 -10.38
N LEU A 268 8.76 -2.12 -9.05
CA LEU A 268 9.90 -1.74 -8.21
C LEU A 268 10.51 -2.97 -7.54
N LYS A 269 11.85 -2.99 -7.51
CA LYS A 269 12.63 -3.84 -6.63
C LYS A 269 13.11 -2.99 -5.45
N ILE A 270 12.69 -3.39 -4.26
CA ILE A 270 13.14 -2.77 -3.01
C ILE A 270 14.30 -3.59 -2.43
N HIS A 271 15.41 -2.92 -2.15
CA HIS A 271 16.61 -3.50 -1.54
C HIS A 271 16.51 -3.44 -0.02
N TRP A 272 15.61 -4.23 0.56
CA TRP A 272 15.27 -4.23 2.00
C TRP A 272 16.48 -4.24 2.96
N GLN A 273 17.53 -5.01 2.63
CA GLN A 273 18.74 -5.08 3.45
C GLN A 273 19.50 -3.75 3.52
N ARG A 274 19.48 -2.96 2.43
CA ARG A 274 20.11 -1.64 2.38
C ARG A 274 19.31 -0.64 3.20
N LEU A 275 17.99 -0.69 3.11
CA LEU A 275 17.10 0.16 3.91
C LEU A 275 17.34 -0.07 5.41
N GLY A 276 17.44 -1.32 5.85
CA GLY A 276 17.73 -1.64 7.25
C GLY A 276 19.07 -1.08 7.74
N LYS A 277 20.12 -1.12 6.91
CA LYS A 277 21.43 -0.55 7.25
C LYS A 277 21.38 0.97 7.39
N VAL A 278 20.70 1.62 6.45
CA VAL A 278 20.55 3.09 6.44
C VAL A 278 19.70 3.57 7.61
N ALA A 279 18.62 2.85 7.95
CA ALA A 279 17.80 3.12 9.12
C ALA A 279 18.62 3.02 10.42
N GLN A 280 19.42 1.95 10.57
CA GLN A 280 20.31 1.76 11.72
C GLN A 280 21.35 2.88 11.86
N GLN A 281 21.95 3.31 10.74
CA GLN A 281 22.91 4.40 10.72
C GLN A 281 22.27 5.76 11.08
N SER A 282 21.04 5.99 10.62
CA SER A 282 20.31 7.23 10.93
C SER A 282 19.97 7.29 12.42
N LEU A 283 19.48 6.17 12.99
CA LEU A 283 19.22 6.04 14.42
C LEU A 283 20.48 6.22 15.28
N SER A 284 21.64 5.70 14.85
CA SER A 284 22.88 5.83 15.62
C SER A 284 23.49 7.23 15.57
N THR A 285 23.21 8.00 14.51
CA THR A 285 23.72 9.37 14.34
C THR A 285 22.76 10.44 14.85
N GLY A 286 21.56 10.06 15.31
CA GLY A 286 20.52 10.99 15.75
C GLY A 286 19.95 11.86 14.62
N ARG A 287 20.33 11.62 13.36
CA ARG A 287 19.76 12.32 12.20
C ARG A 287 18.52 11.59 11.74
N ASN A 288 17.42 12.31 11.55
CA ASN A 288 16.22 11.71 10.99
C ASN A 288 16.49 11.42 9.51
N TYR A 289 16.44 10.14 9.12
CA TYR A 289 16.61 9.70 7.72
C TYR A 289 15.75 10.53 6.76
N MET A 290 14.55 10.89 7.20
CA MET A 290 13.60 11.65 6.39
C MET A 290 14.01 13.12 6.25
N GLU A 291 14.72 13.73 7.20
CA GLU A 291 15.24 15.09 7.02
C GLU A 291 16.31 15.15 5.93
N VAL A 292 17.19 14.14 5.88
CA VAL A 292 18.22 14.02 4.85
C VAL A 292 17.58 13.79 3.46
N MET A 293 16.55 12.95 3.38
CA MET A 293 15.86 12.66 2.12
C MET A 293 14.91 13.78 1.67
N ASN A 294 14.26 14.48 2.60
CA ASN A 294 13.35 15.59 2.28
C ASN A 294 14.09 16.78 1.66
N GLN A 295 15.34 17.05 2.07
CA GLN A 295 16.13 18.16 1.52
C GLN A 295 16.64 17.88 0.10
N LEU A 296 17.03 16.65 -0.20
CA LEU A 296 17.60 16.30 -1.50
C LEU A 296 16.54 16.05 -2.58
N ASN A 297 15.37 15.52 -2.20
CA ASN A 297 14.46 14.91 -3.19
C ASN A 297 13.16 15.68 -3.44
N ALA A 298 12.80 16.66 -2.60
CA ALA A 298 11.57 17.43 -2.79
C ALA A 298 11.60 18.25 -4.09
N LYS A 299 12.75 18.83 -4.45
CA LYS A 299 12.92 19.64 -5.66
C LYS A 299 12.82 18.81 -6.94
N GLU A 300 13.43 17.63 -6.95
CA GLU A 300 13.36 16.69 -8.09
C GLU A 300 11.99 16.04 -8.22
N ALA A 301 11.39 15.58 -7.11
CA ALA A 301 10.05 14.99 -7.11
C ALA A 301 8.98 15.99 -7.59
N LEU A 302 9.04 17.25 -7.15
CA LEU A 302 8.14 18.30 -7.62
C LEU A 302 8.31 18.55 -9.12
N SER A 303 9.55 18.60 -9.61
CA SER A 303 9.84 18.77 -11.04
C SER A 303 9.31 17.63 -11.93
N LEU A 304 9.24 16.40 -11.39
CA LEU A 304 8.70 15.23 -12.09
C LEU A 304 7.18 15.21 -12.10
N LEU A 305 6.53 15.86 -11.14
CA LEU A 305 5.08 15.97 -11.02
C LEU A 305 4.50 17.15 -11.81
N THR A 306 5.29 18.20 -12.04
CA THR A 306 4.87 19.39 -12.80
C THR A 306 5.17 19.32 -14.29
N ARG A 307 5.74 18.22 -14.81
CA ARG A 307 5.89 18.04 -16.26
C ARG A 307 4.50 17.86 -16.89
N PRO A 308 4.11 18.71 -17.87
CA PRO A 308 2.85 18.51 -18.57
C PRO A 308 2.86 17.12 -19.21
N SER A 309 2.00 16.23 -18.76
CA SER A 309 1.72 15.01 -19.50
C SER A 309 0.80 15.39 -20.65
N ASN A 310 1.10 14.92 -21.86
CA ASN A 310 0.24 15.09 -23.04
C ASN A 310 -1.08 14.26 -22.92
N CYS A 311 -1.50 13.93 -21.70
CA CYS A 311 -2.66 13.08 -21.43
C CYS A 311 -3.87 13.95 -21.10
N SER A 312 -4.82 14.01 -22.03
CA SER A 312 -6.03 14.85 -21.98
C SER A 312 -7.11 14.36 -21.00
N SER A 313 -6.82 13.40 -20.11
CA SER A 313 -7.79 12.88 -19.16
C SER A 313 -7.65 13.52 -17.78
N SER A 314 -8.75 14.06 -17.27
CA SER A 314 -9.01 14.72 -15.99
C SER A 314 -8.73 13.92 -14.71
N TYR A 315 -7.85 12.92 -14.75
CA TYR A 315 -7.28 12.30 -13.56
C TYR A 315 -6.18 13.19 -12.98
N LEU A 316 -6.53 14.42 -12.59
CA LEU A 316 -5.80 15.05 -11.49
C LEU A 316 -6.17 14.23 -10.25
N TYR A 317 -5.43 13.13 -10.02
CA TYR A 317 -4.98 12.90 -8.67
C TYR A 317 -4.17 14.14 -8.34
N VAL A 318 -4.85 15.16 -7.81
CA VAL A 318 -4.21 16.02 -6.83
C VAL A 318 -3.78 15.00 -5.79
N PHE A 319 -2.56 14.47 -5.92
CA PHE A 319 -1.79 14.02 -4.77
C PHE A 319 -2.16 15.05 -3.73
N ASN A 320 -2.85 14.64 -2.66
CA ASN A 320 -3.36 15.55 -1.67
C ASN A 320 -2.13 16.07 -0.91
N PHE A 321 -1.34 16.87 -1.62
CA PHE A 321 -0.12 17.53 -1.25
C PHE A 321 -0.35 18.42 -0.06
N PRO A 322 -1.55 18.95 0.25
CA PRO A 322 -1.75 19.61 1.54
C PRO A 322 -1.30 18.75 2.74
N GLN A 323 -1.38 17.41 2.67
CA GLN A 323 -0.93 16.53 3.76
C GLN A 323 0.59 16.24 3.73
N LEU A 324 1.24 16.32 2.55
CA LEU A 324 2.71 16.28 2.43
C LEU A 324 3.34 17.66 2.74
N LEU A 325 2.61 18.75 2.51
CA LEU A 325 3.02 20.14 2.72
C LEU A 325 2.77 20.60 4.16
N SER A 326 1.76 20.06 4.86
CA SER A 326 1.59 20.27 6.30
C SER A 326 2.74 19.67 7.12
N CYS A 327 3.48 18.73 6.52
CA CYS A 327 4.73 18.23 7.04
C CYS A 327 5.89 19.12 6.52
N THR A 328 6.21 20.18 7.27
CA THR A 328 7.53 20.86 7.31
C THR A 328 7.92 21.93 6.28
N PHE A 329 7.04 22.48 5.44
CA PHE A 329 7.37 23.69 4.66
C PHE A 329 6.41 24.86 4.92
N SER A 330 6.96 26.02 5.29
CA SER A 330 6.21 27.28 5.25
C SER A 330 5.71 27.51 3.84
N LEU A 331 4.39 27.69 3.66
CA LEU A 331 3.76 28.02 2.38
C LEU A 331 4.43 29.21 1.67
N SER A 332 5.08 30.11 2.41
CA SER A 332 5.84 31.24 1.85
C SER A 332 7.00 30.79 0.94
N TYR A 333 7.72 29.72 1.31
CA TYR A 333 8.89 29.25 0.57
C TYR A 333 8.51 28.62 -0.79
N LEU A 334 7.30 28.06 -0.89
CA LEU A 334 6.79 27.50 -2.14
C LEU A 334 6.22 28.57 -3.08
N PHE A 335 5.65 29.65 -2.53
CA PHE A 335 5.23 30.81 -3.31
C PHE A 335 6.44 31.49 -3.98
N ASP A 336 7.53 31.69 -3.23
CA ASP A 336 8.76 32.28 -3.76
C ASP A 336 9.40 31.41 -4.86
N LEU A 337 9.31 30.07 -4.71
CA LEU A 337 9.85 29.12 -5.69
C LEU A 337 9.05 29.11 -7.00
N VAL A 338 7.72 29.21 -6.93
CA VAL A 338 6.84 29.33 -8.11
C VAL A 338 7.01 30.70 -8.78
N GLN A 339 7.16 31.78 -8.03
CA GLN A 339 7.45 33.10 -8.62
C GLN A 339 8.80 33.11 -9.36
N SER A 340 9.87 32.58 -8.75
CA SER A 340 11.21 32.57 -9.37
C SER A 340 11.29 31.79 -10.69
N THR A 341 10.50 30.72 -10.84
CA THR A 341 10.44 29.91 -12.06
C THR A 341 9.54 30.52 -13.14
N THR A 342 8.59 31.37 -12.74
CA THR A 342 7.76 32.15 -13.67
C THR A 342 8.50 33.38 -14.19
N GLU A 343 9.29 34.05 -13.34
CA GLU A 343 10.14 35.18 -13.72
C GLU A 343 11.31 34.76 -14.63
N SER A 344 11.93 33.60 -14.38
CA SER A 344 12.95 33.01 -15.26
C SER A 344 12.42 32.69 -16.67
N ARG A 345 11.13 32.38 -16.83
CA ARG A 345 10.51 32.09 -18.14
C ARG A 345 10.04 33.33 -18.89
N ASN A 346 9.78 34.42 -18.17
CA ASN A 346 9.45 35.71 -18.79
C ASN A 346 10.70 36.43 -19.31
N ALA A 347 11.87 36.16 -18.72
CA ALA A 347 13.15 36.71 -19.20
C ALA A 347 13.66 36.07 -20.52
N GLU A 348 13.19 34.87 -20.89
CA GLU A 348 13.61 34.18 -22.13
C GLU A 348 12.70 34.48 -23.35
N ASN A 349 11.64 35.27 -23.18
CA ASN A 349 10.68 35.60 -24.25
C ASN A 349 10.66 37.08 -24.68
N GLU A 350 11.64 37.90 -24.28
CA GLU A 350 11.89 39.18 -24.96
C GLU A 350 12.61 38.95 -26.30
N ILE A 351 11.81 38.61 -27.30
CA ILE A 351 12.19 38.60 -28.71
C ILE A 351 12.46 40.05 -29.13
N ILE A 352 13.71 40.29 -29.53
CA ILE A 352 14.17 41.50 -30.20
C ILE A 352 13.45 41.61 -31.55
N TYR A 353 12.54 42.58 -31.70
CA TYR A 353 12.17 43.10 -33.01
C TYR A 353 13.21 44.17 -33.40
N GLY A 354 14.14 43.77 -34.27
CA GLY A 354 15.03 44.71 -34.96
C GLY A 354 14.36 45.21 -36.24
N ASP A 355 14.06 46.50 -36.27
CA ASP A 355 13.59 47.23 -37.45
C ASP A 355 14.66 47.26 -38.55
N SER A 356 14.20 47.14 -39.78
CA SER A 356 14.95 47.41 -40.99
C SER A 356 15.22 48.90 -41.17
N LYS A 357 16.44 49.25 -41.62
CA LYS A 357 16.68 50.32 -42.60
C LYS A 357 18.11 50.27 -43.17
N ASP A 358 18.12 50.54 -44.47
CA ASP A 358 19.21 50.77 -45.44
C ASP A 358 19.95 49.55 -46.02
#